data_AF-A0A4S1WGC2-F1
#
_entry.id   AF-A0A4S1WGC2-F1
#
_cell.length_a   1.000
_cell.length_b   1.000
_cell.length_c   1.000
_cell.angle_alpha   90.00
_cell.angle_beta   90.00
_cell.angle_gamma   90.00
#
_symmetry.space_group_name_H-M   'P 1'
#
loop_
_entity.id
_entity.type
_entity.pdbx_description
1 polymer ?
#
loop_
_entity_poly.entity_id
_entity_poly.type
_entity_poly.pdbx_seq_one_letter_code
_entity_poly.pdbx_strand_id
1 'polypeptide(L)'
;MATHRGFRLVTSRRRKPGGDFGKYGLKDASGVPVFGIAKTGLSASAEEIEDYLRGATSNAWSKSAGSTKARPKPRAQPKPEAPPKPKPRFRVKVENLRTRLPAAKRTEAFTELLARPGVRVERIVSRGQSTPANEPMVQAQDEWVLLLEGAAGLRIEDSDEVSLRAGDHVWIARGQKHWVTWTAKDRPSVWLAIHLG
;
A
#
# COMPACT_ATOMS: atom_id res chain seq x y z
N MET A 1 14.34 24.62 -26.29
CA MET A 1 15.31 25.69 -26.63
C MET A 1 14.55 27.00 -26.75
N ALA A 2 14.91 28.02 -25.96
CA ALA A 2 14.13 29.25 -25.83
C ALA A 2 14.30 30.15 -27.07
N THR A 3 13.22 30.31 -27.85
CA THR A 3 13.12 31.27 -28.94
C THR A 3 13.23 32.70 -28.39
N HIS A 4 14.24 33.46 -28.84
CA HIS A 4 14.48 34.86 -28.49
C HIS A 4 13.17 35.68 -28.62
N ARG A 5 12.75 36.35 -27.54
CA ARG A 5 11.49 37.10 -27.37
C ARG A 5 11.41 38.39 -28.19
N GLY A 6 11.79 38.34 -29.47
CA GLY A 6 11.68 39.45 -30.42
C GLY A 6 12.86 40.44 -30.40
N PHE A 7 13.71 40.47 -29.37
CA PHE A 7 14.89 41.33 -29.39
C PHE A 7 15.99 40.79 -30.32
N ARG A 8 16.60 41.69 -31.09
CA ARG A 8 17.75 41.43 -31.97
C ARG A 8 18.98 42.14 -31.45
N LEU A 9 20.05 41.39 -31.22
CA LEU A 9 21.35 41.93 -30.88
C LEU A 9 22.01 42.56 -32.10
N VAL A 10 22.58 43.75 -31.91
CA VAL A 10 23.38 44.47 -32.91
C VAL A 10 24.81 44.52 -32.38
N THR A 11 25.75 44.12 -33.24
CA THR A 11 27.20 44.14 -32.95
C THR A 11 27.90 45.09 -33.90
N SER A 12 29.01 45.68 -33.48
CA SER A 12 29.81 46.51 -34.38
C SER A 12 30.39 45.65 -35.51
N ARG A 13 30.34 46.18 -36.73
CA ARG A 13 30.99 45.55 -37.90
C ARG A 13 32.48 45.85 -37.96
N ARG A 14 32.99 46.76 -37.12
CA ARG A 14 34.42 47.08 -37.05
C ARG A 14 35.16 45.89 -36.42
N ARG A 15 36.38 45.65 -36.90
CA ARG A 15 37.21 44.51 -36.45
C ARG A 15 38.51 44.93 -35.75
N LYS A 16 38.74 46.23 -35.59
CA LYS A 16 39.92 46.81 -34.93
C LYS A 16 39.50 47.71 -33.77
N PRO A 17 40.27 47.77 -32.66
CA PRO A 17 39.98 48.65 -31.53
C PRO A 17 39.81 50.12 -31.94
N GLY A 18 38.73 50.74 -31.47
CA GLY A 18 38.39 52.13 -31.75
C GLY A 18 36.89 52.34 -32.02
N GLY A 19 36.33 53.43 -31.49
CA GLY A 19 34.89 53.71 -31.59
C GLY A 19 34.03 52.66 -30.89
N ASP A 20 33.12 52.02 -31.63
CA ASP A 20 32.14 51.05 -31.12
C ASP A 20 32.61 49.58 -31.16
N PHE A 21 33.90 49.34 -31.42
CA PHE A 21 34.46 47.99 -31.40
C PHE A 21 34.26 47.31 -30.03
N GLY A 22 33.69 46.10 -30.02
CA GLY A 22 33.36 45.37 -28.80
C GLY A 22 32.13 45.90 -28.04
N LYS A 23 31.39 46.85 -28.61
CA LYS A 23 30.12 47.34 -28.07
C LYS A 23 28.92 46.74 -28.80
N TYR A 24 27.79 46.75 -28.11
CA TYR A 24 26.55 46.08 -28.47
C TYR A 24 25.36 47.04 -28.36
N GLY A 25 24.29 46.69 -29.05
CA GLY A 25 22.98 47.33 -28.89
C GLY A 25 21.86 46.32 -29.10
N LEU A 26 20.65 46.69 -28.69
CA LEU A 26 19.45 45.88 -28.85
C LEU A 26 18.40 46.64 -29.66
N LYS A 27 17.73 45.91 -30.53
CA LYS A 27 16.52 46.35 -31.22
C LYS A 27 15.36 45.43 -30.87
N ASP A 28 14.14 45.93 -30.87
CA ASP A 28 12.95 45.10 -30.74
C ASP A 28 12.63 44.32 -32.04
N ALA A 29 11.52 43.58 -32.04
CA ALA A 29 11.09 42.77 -33.18
C ALA A 29 10.78 43.60 -34.43
N SER A 30 10.39 44.86 -34.23
CA SER A 30 10.10 45.84 -35.28
C SER A 30 11.36 46.56 -35.77
N GLY A 31 12.52 46.32 -35.16
CA GLY A 31 13.81 46.91 -35.52
C GLY A 31 14.10 48.26 -34.88
N VAL A 32 13.29 48.69 -33.91
CA VAL A 32 13.46 49.95 -33.17
C VAL A 32 14.56 49.78 -32.11
N PRO A 33 15.55 50.70 -32.02
CA PRO A 33 16.54 50.68 -30.95
C PRO A 33 15.91 50.77 -29.56
N VAL A 34 16.26 49.85 -28.68
CA VAL A 34 15.73 49.81 -27.30
C VAL A 34 16.79 50.00 -26.23
N PHE A 35 18.05 49.64 -26.52
CA PHE A 35 19.16 49.77 -25.57
C PHE A 35 20.52 49.75 -26.28
N GLY A 36 21.52 50.47 -25.76
CA GLY A 36 22.91 50.40 -26.25
C GLY A 36 23.18 50.97 -27.66
N ILE A 37 22.25 51.72 -28.25
CA ILE A 37 22.41 52.36 -29.57
C ILE A 37 22.29 53.88 -29.42
N ALA A 38 23.40 54.60 -29.57
CA ALA A 38 23.47 56.05 -29.54
C ALA A 38 23.59 56.64 -30.95
N LYS A 39 23.44 57.96 -31.08
CA LYS A 39 23.60 58.67 -32.37
C LYS A 39 24.99 58.45 -33.00
N THR A 40 26.01 58.20 -32.18
CA THR A 40 27.41 58.06 -32.58
C THR A 40 27.88 56.60 -32.72
N GLY A 41 27.02 55.62 -32.46
CA GLY A 41 27.36 54.18 -32.57
C GLY A 41 26.79 53.32 -31.43
N LEU A 42 27.27 52.08 -31.34
CA LEU A 42 26.91 51.17 -30.25
C LEU A 42 27.68 51.54 -28.97
N SER A 43 27.01 51.44 -27.82
CA SER A 43 27.55 51.94 -26.55
C SER A 43 27.59 50.91 -25.43
N ALA A 44 26.77 49.85 -25.47
CA ALA A 44 26.65 48.91 -24.35
C ALA A 44 27.71 47.81 -24.39
N SER A 45 28.14 47.33 -23.21
CA SER A 45 28.88 46.09 -23.03
C SER A 45 27.97 44.86 -23.12
N ALA A 46 28.54 43.67 -23.25
CA ALA A 46 27.76 42.43 -23.26
C ALA A 46 27.03 42.19 -21.91
N GLU A 47 27.64 42.55 -20.79
CA GLU A 47 27.02 42.47 -19.46
C GLU A 47 25.82 43.41 -19.34
N GLU A 48 25.94 44.66 -19.81
CA GLU A 48 24.84 45.63 -19.80
C GLU A 48 23.66 45.15 -20.66
N ILE A 49 23.93 44.46 -21.78
CA ILE A 49 22.90 43.80 -22.59
C ILE A 49 22.20 42.69 -21.79
N GLU A 50 22.97 41.85 -21.10
CA GLU A 50 22.41 40.73 -20.34
C GLU A 50 21.52 41.21 -19.19
N ASP A 51 21.99 42.20 -18.43
CA ASP A 51 21.25 42.78 -17.33
C ASP A 51 19.95 43.46 -17.79
N TYR A 52 20.00 44.18 -18.92
CA TYR A 52 18.81 44.75 -19.52
C TYR A 52 17.77 43.68 -19.89
N LEU A 53 18.21 42.58 -20.52
CA LEU A 53 17.32 41.48 -20.88
C LEU A 53 16.72 40.81 -19.63
N ARG A 54 17.52 40.63 -18.57
CA ARG A 54 17.06 40.04 -17.30
C ARG A 54 16.03 40.95 -16.60
N GLY A 55 16.28 42.25 -16.53
CA GLY A 55 15.35 43.24 -15.97
C GLY A 55 14.06 43.40 -16.79
N ALA A 56 14.14 43.33 -18.12
CA ALA A 56 12.95 43.32 -18.98
C ALA A 56 12.08 42.08 -18.72
N THR A 57 12.69 40.92 -18.45
CA THR A 57 11.94 39.70 -18.14
C THR A 57 11.20 39.75 -16.80
N SER A 58 11.76 40.38 -15.76
CA SER A 58 11.07 40.52 -14.46
C SER A 58 9.90 41.49 -14.53
N ASN A 59 10.05 42.62 -15.24
CA ASN A 59 8.99 43.61 -15.43
C ASN A 59 7.82 43.10 -16.30
N ALA A 60 8.11 42.26 -17.30
CA ALA A 60 7.07 41.63 -18.12
C ALA A 60 6.24 40.60 -17.32
N TRP A 61 6.89 39.91 -16.37
CA TRP A 61 6.20 38.94 -15.52
C TRP A 61 5.27 39.62 -14.50
N SER A 62 5.72 40.72 -13.86
CA SER A 62 4.87 41.44 -12.90
C SER A 62 3.66 42.11 -13.55
N LYS A 63 3.78 42.63 -14.78
CA LYS A 63 2.66 43.19 -15.54
C LYS A 63 1.68 42.13 -16.06
N SER A 64 2.14 40.90 -16.30
CA SER A 64 1.26 39.79 -16.74
C SER A 64 0.51 39.14 -15.57
N ALA A 65 1.11 39.11 -14.37
CA ALA A 65 0.49 38.55 -13.17
C ALA A 65 -0.71 39.36 -12.64
N GLY A 66 -0.78 40.67 -12.94
CA GLY A 66 -1.81 41.58 -12.43
C GLY A 66 -3.02 41.85 -13.35
N SER A 67 -3.12 41.23 -14.53
CA SER A 67 -4.11 41.63 -15.56
C SER A 67 -5.08 40.53 -16.01
N THR A 68 -5.31 39.48 -15.23
CA THR A 68 -6.43 38.55 -15.53
C THR A 68 -7.72 39.02 -14.85
N LYS A 69 -8.61 39.67 -15.63
CA LYS A 69 -10.03 39.72 -15.25
C LYS A 69 -10.53 38.29 -15.08
N ALA A 70 -11.17 38.01 -13.95
CA ALA A 70 -11.73 36.69 -13.64
C ALA A 70 -12.68 36.26 -14.77
N ARG A 71 -12.27 35.24 -15.53
CA ARG A 71 -13.12 34.58 -16.54
C ARG A 71 -14.17 33.75 -15.80
N PRO A 72 -15.46 33.78 -16.19
CA PRO A 72 -16.45 32.90 -15.61
C PRO A 72 -15.98 31.45 -15.81
N LYS A 73 -16.00 30.65 -14.73
CA LYS A 73 -15.66 29.22 -14.81
C LYS A 73 -16.52 28.58 -15.90
N PRO A 74 -15.92 27.88 -16.89
CA PRO A 74 -16.70 27.03 -17.79
C PRO A 74 -17.49 26.04 -16.94
N ARG A 75 -18.79 25.90 -17.21
CA ARG A 75 -19.61 24.88 -16.56
C ARG A 75 -18.93 23.54 -16.82
N ALA A 76 -18.48 22.86 -15.76
CA ALA A 76 -17.78 21.60 -15.88
C ALA A 76 -18.66 20.63 -16.65
N GLN A 77 -18.18 20.15 -17.81
CA GLN A 77 -18.81 19.00 -18.45
C GLN A 77 -18.61 17.81 -17.49
N PRO A 78 -19.66 17.03 -17.17
CA PRO A 78 -19.50 15.86 -16.33
C PRO A 78 -18.50 14.93 -17.01
N LYS A 79 -17.43 14.59 -16.27
CA LYS A 79 -16.46 13.58 -16.69
C LYS A 79 -17.23 12.30 -17.04
N PRO A 80 -16.99 11.65 -18.20
CA PRO A 80 -17.63 10.38 -18.51
C PRO A 80 -17.41 9.44 -17.33
N GLU A 81 -18.52 8.98 -16.74
CA GLU A 81 -18.47 8.09 -15.59
C GLU A 81 -17.74 6.82 -16.02
N ALA A 82 -16.68 6.46 -15.30
CA ALA A 82 -15.96 5.23 -15.61
C ALA A 82 -16.96 4.06 -15.59
N PRO A 83 -16.86 3.10 -16.53
CA PRO A 83 -17.78 1.98 -16.55
C PRO A 83 -17.80 1.31 -15.17
N PRO A 84 -19.00 0.96 -14.65
CA PRO A 84 -19.12 0.40 -13.31
C PRO A 84 -18.23 -0.84 -13.23
N LYS A 85 -17.41 -0.91 -12.17
CA LYS A 85 -16.56 -2.08 -11.95
C LYS A 85 -17.43 -3.34 -12.01
N PRO A 86 -17.02 -4.38 -12.77
CA PRO A 86 -17.82 -5.60 -12.87
C PRO A 86 -18.07 -6.14 -11.47
N LYS A 87 -19.33 -6.49 -11.18
CA LYS A 87 -19.70 -7.08 -9.91
C LYS A 87 -18.87 -8.37 -9.74
N PRO A 88 -18.21 -8.58 -8.58
CA PRO A 88 -17.39 -9.75 -8.39
C PRO A 88 -18.27 -11.00 -8.52
N ARG A 89 -17.83 -11.94 -9.37
CA ARG A 89 -18.54 -13.21 -9.61
C ARG A 89 -18.52 -14.13 -8.38
N PHE A 90 -17.59 -13.88 -7.46
CA PHE A 90 -17.40 -14.67 -6.24
C PHE A 90 -17.32 -13.76 -5.02
N ARG A 91 -17.96 -14.18 -3.93
CA ARG A 91 -17.79 -13.55 -2.61
C ARG A 91 -17.00 -14.51 -1.74
N VAL A 92 -15.80 -14.08 -1.33
CA VAL A 92 -15.02 -14.83 -0.34
C VAL A 92 -15.68 -14.65 1.02
N LYS A 93 -16.04 -15.77 1.65
CA LYS A 93 -16.48 -15.77 3.04
C LYS A 93 -15.24 -15.96 3.92
N VAL A 94 -15.00 -15.01 4.81
CA VAL A 94 -13.90 -15.06 5.78
C VAL A 94 -14.50 -15.27 7.16
N GLU A 95 -14.02 -16.29 7.87
CA GLU A 95 -14.39 -16.58 9.25
C GLU A 95 -13.13 -16.68 10.12
N ASN A 96 -13.29 -16.52 11.44
CA ASN A 96 -12.19 -16.56 12.39
C ASN A 96 -12.48 -17.57 13.50
N LEU A 97 -11.63 -18.58 13.62
CA LEU A 97 -11.78 -19.70 14.53
C LEU A 97 -11.85 -19.30 16.01
N ARG A 98 -11.23 -18.17 16.38
CA ARG A 98 -11.15 -17.66 17.77
C ARG A 98 -12.31 -16.74 18.15
N THR A 99 -13.20 -16.43 17.22
CA THR A 99 -14.34 -15.54 17.45
C THR A 99 -15.64 -16.31 17.46
N ARG A 100 -16.68 -15.74 18.10
CA ARG A 100 -18.02 -16.35 18.20
C ARG A 100 -17.95 -17.78 18.72
N LEU A 101 -17.16 -17.98 19.77
CA LEU A 101 -16.96 -19.29 20.38
C LEU A 101 -18.24 -19.73 21.09
N PRO A 102 -18.66 -21.00 20.96
CA PRO A 102 -19.66 -21.58 21.82
C PRO A 102 -19.19 -21.55 23.28
N ALA A 103 -20.12 -21.55 24.23
CA ALA A 103 -19.77 -21.37 25.64
C ALA A 103 -19.00 -22.56 26.26
N ALA A 104 -19.12 -23.76 25.68
CA ALA A 104 -18.44 -25.00 26.08
C ALA A 104 -18.47 -25.27 27.61
N LYS A 105 -19.56 -24.89 28.29
CA LYS A 105 -19.63 -24.86 29.77
C LYS A 105 -19.77 -26.23 30.43
N ARG A 106 -20.28 -27.22 29.70
CA ARG A 106 -20.58 -28.56 30.25
C ARG A 106 -19.86 -29.64 29.46
N THR A 107 -19.96 -29.58 28.15
CA THR A 107 -19.25 -30.45 27.21
C THR A 107 -18.44 -29.61 26.25
N GLU A 108 -17.47 -30.24 25.60
CA GLU A 108 -16.80 -29.67 24.45
C GLU A 108 -17.82 -29.36 23.34
N ALA A 109 -17.47 -28.39 22.50
CA ALA A 109 -18.27 -28.00 21.36
C ALA A 109 -17.50 -28.22 20.07
N PHE A 110 -18.10 -28.97 19.16
CA PHE A 110 -17.53 -29.38 17.88
C PHE A 110 -18.23 -28.61 16.75
N THR A 111 -17.46 -28.06 15.82
CA THR A 111 -17.99 -27.33 14.65
C THR A 111 -17.27 -27.82 13.41
N GLU A 112 -17.96 -28.55 12.55
CA GLU A 112 -17.45 -28.92 11.23
C GLU A 112 -17.25 -27.66 10.38
N LEU A 113 -16.03 -27.47 9.87
CA LEU A 113 -15.64 -26.33 9.03
C LEU A 113 -15.63 -26.72 7.54
N LEU A 114 -15.24 -27.96 7.26
CA LEU A 114 -15.16 -28.53 5.92
C LEU A 114 -15.28 -30.06 6.02
N ALA A 115 -16.11 -30.66 5.17
CA ALA A 115 -16.11 -32.10 4.93
C ALA A 115 -16.05 -32.39 3.44
N ARG A 116 -15.14 -33.29 3.05
CA ARG A 116 -14.97 -33.82 1.69
C ARG A 116 -14.59 -35.30 1.78
N PRO A 117 -14.72 -36.08 0.69
CA PRO A 117 -14.15 -37.43 0.67
C PRO A 117 -12.67 -37.37 1.02
N GLY A 118 -12.21 -38.17 1.97
CA GLY A 118 -10.81 -38.17 2.40
C GLY A 118 -10.46 -37.27 3.59
N VAL A 119 -11.29 -36.26 3.91
CA VAL A 119 -10.90 -35.21 4.87
C VAL A 119 -12.08 -34.53 5.57
N ARG A 120 -11.96 -34.38 6.90
CA ARG A 120 -12.81 -33.52 7.72
C ARG A 120 -11.96 -32.51 8.47
N VAL A 121 -12.36 -31.24 8.46
CA VAL A 121 -11.75 -30.17 9.25
C VAL A 121 -12.76 -29.67 10.27
N GLU A 122 -12.37 -29.63 11.53
CA GLU A 122 -13.24 -29.31 12.65
C GLU A 122 -12.60 -28.29 13.59
N ARG A 123 -13.41 -27.39 14.14
CA ARG A 123 -13.05 -26.59 15.31
C ARG A 123 -13.62 -27.24 16.55
N ILE A 124 -12.78 -27.44 17.54
CA ILE A 124 -13.17 -27.94 18.86
C ILE A 124 -12.97 -26.81 19.87
N VAL A 125 -13.91 -26.63 20.79
CA VAL A 125 -13.80 -25.68 21.90
C VAL A 125 -14.02 -26.42 23.20
N SER A 126 -12.98 -26.44 24.03
CA SER A 126 -12.96 -26.98 25.38
C SER A 126 -12.80 -25.84 26.39
N ARG A 127 -13.16 -26.10 27.65
CA ARG A 127 -13.05 -25.19 28.79
C ARG A 127 -13.03 -25.97 30.12
N GLY A 128 -11.98 -26.77 30.31
CA GLY A 128 -11.73 -27.52 31.54
C GLY A 128 -12.14 -28.99 31.49
N GLN A 129 -12.67 -29.46 30.37
CA GLN A 129 -12.93 -30.88 30.14
C GLN A 129 -11.62 -31.66 29.99
N SER A 130 -11.73 -32.95 30.27
CA SER A 130 -10.71 -33.97 30.02
C SER A 130 -11.38 -35.29 29.66
N THR A 131 -10.65 -36.16 28.97
CA THR A 131 -11.04 -37.53 28.71
C THR A 131 -10.89 -38.36 29.99
N PRO A 132 -11.90 -39.14 30.43
CA PRO A 132 -11.75 -40.05 31.56
C PRO A 132 -10.62 -41.06 31.33
N ALA A 133 -9.84 -41.36 32.37
CA ALA A 133 -8.62 -42.17 32.25
C ALA A 133 -8.89 -43.60 31.69
N ASN A 134 -10.04 -44.17 32.03
CA ASN A 134 -10.49 -45.50 31.60
C ASN A 134 -11.21 -45.51 30.24
N GLU A 135 -11.43 -44.35 29.61
CA GLU A 135 -12.20 -44.21 28.37
C GLU A 135 -11.41 -43.41 27.32
N PRO A 136 -10.26 -43.94 26.82
CA PRO A 136 -9.52 -43.30 25.75
C PRO A 136 -10.39 -43.08 24.52
N MET A 137 -10.08 -42.00 23.80
CA MET A 137 -10.55 -41.85 22.44
C MET A 137 -9.76 -42.81 21.53
N VAL A 138 -10.47 -43.50 20.63
CA VAL A 138 -9.89 -44.33 19.57
C VAL A 138 -10.67 -44.01 18.30
N GLN A 139 -9.99 -43.42 17.32
CA GLN A 139 -10.61 -42.99 16.06
C GLN A 139 -10.19 -43.91 14.90
N ALA A 140 -11.07 -44.04 13.91
CA ALA A 140 -10.78 -44.82 12.69
C ALA A 140 -9.95 -44.04 11.66
N GLN A 141 -9.98 -42.71 11.74
CA GLN A 141 -9.21 -41.79 10.90
C GLN A 141 -7.87 -41.46 11.57
N ASP A 142 -6.89 -41.07 10.75
CA ASP A 142 -5.73 -40.34 11.28
C ASP A 142 -6.16 -38.92 11.66
N GLU A 143 -5.55 -38.33 12.68
CA GLU A 143 -5.84 -36.98 13.14
C GLU A 143 -4.56 -36.15 13.27
N TRP A 144 -4.58 -34.96 12.67
CA TRP A 144 -3.65 -33.88 13.00
C TRP A 144 -4.40 -32.79 13.74
N VAL A 145 -3.94 -32.45 14.94
CA VAL A 145 -4.62 -31.47 15.80
C VAL A 145 -3.66 -30.36 16.24
N LEU A 146 -4.12 -29.12 16.16
CA LEU A 146 -3.41 -27.91 16.57
C LEU A 146 -4.19 -27.18 17.67
N LEU A 147 -3.50 -26.80 18.75
CA LEU A 147 -4.05 -25.89 19.74
C LEU A 147 -3.83 -24.44 19.28
N LEU A 148 -4.90 -23.73 18.95
CA LEU A 148 -4.86 -22.34 18.47
C LEU A 148 -4.86 -21.30 19.60
N GLU A 149 -5.52 -21.62 20.71
CA GLU A 149 -5.66 -20.75 21.88
C GLU A 149 -5.85 -21.61 23.13
N GLY A 150 -5.44 -21.09 24.29
CA GLY A 150 -5.58 -21.78 25.58
C GLY A 150 -4.37 -22.63 25.93
N ALA A 151 -4.62 -23.73 26.64
CA ALA A 151 -3.62 -24.71 27.06
C ALA A 151 -4.30 -26.08 27.24
N ALA A 152 -3.56 -27.16 27.03
CA ALA A 152 -4.07 -28.51 27.21
C ALA A 152 -2.96 -29.52 27.49
N GLY A 153 -3.33 -30.66 28.06
CA GLY A 153 -2.50 -31.85 28.17
C GLY A 153 -3.01 -32.93 27.23
N LEU A 154 -2.09 -33.66 26.60
CA LEU A 154 -2.40 -34.79 25.73
C LEU A 154 -1.51 -35.97 26.09
N ARG A 155 -2.05 -37.19 26.01
CA ARG A 155 -1.29 -38.44 26.09
C ARG A 155 -1.73 -39.38 24.99
N ILE A 156 -0.78 -40.06 24.35
CA ILE A 156 -1.04 -41.03 23.28
C ILE A 156 -0.42 -42.36 23.70
N GLU A 157 -1.23 -43.42 23.71
CA GLU A 157 -0.83 -44.75 24.14
C GLU A 157 -0.12 -44.72 25.52
N ASP A 158 1.08 -45.30 25.61
CA ASP A 158 1.93 -45.37 26.79
C ASP A 158 2.92 -44.21 26.92
N SER A 159 2.76 -43.15 26.12
CA SER A 159 3.61 -41.96 26.24
C SER A 159 3.45 -41.26 27.58
N ASP A 160 4.44 -40.45 27.94
CA ASP A 160 4.26 -39.40 28.93
C ASP A 160 3.20 -38.38 28.44
N GLU A 161 2.58 -37.68 29.39
CA GLU A 161 1.74 -36.53 29.07
C GLU A 161 2.59 -35.40 28.49
N VAL A 162 2.14 -34.81 27.39
CA VAL A 162 2.70 -33.58 26.83
C VAL A 162 1.77 -32.40 27.08
N SER A 163 2.35 -31.28 27.52
CA SER A 163 1.64 -30.01 27.66
C SER A 163 1.72 -29.21 26.37
N LEU A 164 0.57 -28.83 25.83
CA LEU A 164 0.42 -28.03 24.62
C LEU A 164 0.08 -26.58 24.97
N ARG A 165 0.70 -25.66 24.24
CA ARG A 165 0.44 -24.22 24.22
C ARG A 165 -0.08 -23.82 22.85
N ALA A 166 -0.58 -22.59 22.75
CA ALA A 166 -1.04 -22.06 21.47
C ALA A 166 0.09 -22.11 20.43
N GLY A 167 -0.18 -22.75 19.29
CA GLY A 167 0.77 -23.01 18.21
C GLY A 167 1.29 -24.45 18.16
N ASP A 168 1.18 -25.22 19.25
CA ASP A 168 1.65 -26.61 19.29
C ASP A 168 0.64 -27.55 18.60
N HIS A 169 1.16 -28.54 17.90
CA HIS A 169 0.36 -29.52 17.17
C HIS A 169 0.85 -30.96 17.42
N VAL A 170 -0.06 -31.92 17.23
CA VAL A 170 0.22 -33.34 17.42
C VAL A 170 -0.39 -34.15 16.28
N TRP A 171 0.31 -35.23 15.90
CA TRP A 171 -0.18 -36.27 15.00
C TRP A 171 -0.63 -37.47 15.82
N ILE A 172 -1.82 -37.98 15.52
CA ILE A 172 -2.42 -39.16 16.15
C ILE A 172 -2.80 -40.12 15.02
N ALA A 173 -2.12 -41.25 14.92
CA ALA A 173 -2.43 -42.24 13.91
C ALA A 173 -3.75 -42.96 14.24
N ARG A 174 -4.44 -43.42 13.19
CA ARG A 174 -5.68 -44.19 13.32
C ARG A 174 -5.50 -45.37 14.27
N GLY A 175 -6.52 -45.62 15.07
CA GLY A 175 -6.54 -46.70 16.05
C GLY A 175 -5.71 -46.43 17.30
N GLN A 176 -4.95 -45.33 17.39
CA GLN A 176 -4.23 -45.00 18.61
C GLN A 176 -5.17 -44.51 19.71
N LYS A 177 -5.02 -45.08 20.90
CA LYS A 177 -5.65 -44.58 22.12
C LYS A 177 -5.02 -43.25 22.49
N HIS A 178 -5.84 -42.24 22.74
CA HIS A 178 -5.37 -40.94 23.18
C HIS A 178 -6.35 -40.30 24.16
N TRP A 179 -5.81 -39.40 24.98
CA TRP A 179 -6.55 -38.67 26.00
C TRP A 179 -6.19 -37.20 25.90
N VAL A 180 -7.20 -36.35 25.96
CA VAL A 180 -7.01 -34.98 26.42
C VAL A 180 -7.01 -35.05 27.94
N THR A 181 -5.84 -35.00 28.56
CA THR A 181 -5.71 -35.22 30.00
C THR A 181 -6.19 -34.02 30.82
N TRP A 182 -6.09 -32.81 30.25
CA TRP A 182 -6.71 -31.60 30.79
C TRP A 182 -6.83 -30.51 29.72
N THR A 183 -7.72 -29.54 29.97
CA THR A 183 -7.79 -28.27 29.22
C THR A 183 -7.88 -27.09 30.18
N ALA A 184 -7.52 -25.89 29.72
CA ALA A 184 -7.61 -24.67 30.53
C ALA A 184 -9.04 -24.45 31.08
N LYS A 185 -9.16 -24.18 32.38
CA LYS A 185 -10.46 -23.97 33.06
C LYS A 185 -10.89 -22.50 33.02
N ASP A 186 -9.92 -21.59 33.07
CA ASP A 186 -10.10 -20.14 33.16
C ASP A 186 -10.51 -19.53 31.81
N ARG A 187 -10.00 -20.09 30.71
CA ARG A 187 -10.24 -19.64 29.33
C ARG A 187 -10.55 -20.79 28.38
N PRO A 188 -11.17 -20.54 27.22
CA PRO A 188 -11.36 -21.58 26.21
C PRO A 188 -10.02 -22.11 25.69
N SER A 189 -9.97 -23.42 25.44
CA SER A 189 -8.98 -24.04 24.56
C SER A 189 -9.64 -24.22 23.19
N VAL A 190 -9.08 -23.57 22.17
CA VAL A 190 -9.60 -23.63 20.79
C VAL A 190 -8.67 -24.49 19.97
N TRP A 191 -9.22 -25.53 19.35
CA TRP A 191 -8.47 -26.48 18.54
C TRP A 191 -8.89 -26.41 17.08
N LEU A 192 -7.97 -26.75 16.20
CA LEU A 192 -8.22 -27.11 14.81
C LEU A 192 -7.80 -28.57 14.62
N ALA A 193 -8.77 -29.43 14.34
CA ALA A 193 -8.55 -30.84 14.04
C ALA A 193 -8.76 -31.10 12.55
N ILE A 194 -7.87 -31.89 11.96
CA ILE A 194 -7.95 -32.38 10.59
C ILE A 194 -7.91 -33.90 10.66
N HIS A 195 -9.02 -34.53 10.27
CA HIS A 195 -9.13 -35.99 10.20
C HIS A 195 -8.95 -36.45 8.75
N LEU A 196 -8.15 -37.49 8.55
CA LEU A 196 -7.78 -38.04 7.24
C LEU A 196 -8.21 -39.51 7.16
N GLY A 197 -8.97 -39.87 6.13
CA GLY A 197 -9.46 -41.25 5.94
C GLY A 197 -10.38 -41.43 4.75
#